data_AF-A0A7V7DPL2-F1
#
_entry.id   AF-A0A7V7DPL2-F1
#
_cell.length_a   1.000
_cell.length_b   1.000
_cell.length_c   1.000
_cell.angle_alpha   90.00
_cell.angle_beta   90.00
_cell.angle_gamma   90.00
#
_symmetry.space_group_name_H-M   'P 1'
#
loop_
_entity.id
_entity.type
_entity.pdbx_description
1 polymer ?
#
loop_
_entity_poly.entity_id
_entity_poly.type
_entity_poly.pdbx_seq_one_letter_code
_entity_poly.pdbx_strand_id
1 'polypeptide(L)' 'MKWKELLTPVESMDPEEARKYINEHKEGSYTLLDVRQPNEYEAARIPGATLIPIGELPDRIGELDPLKPVIAY' A
#
# COMPACT_ATOMS: atom_id res chain seq x y z
N MET A 1 -19.19 -6.62 -11.72
CA MET A 1 -18.76 -8.03 -11.47
C MET A 1 -17.24 -8.08 -11.52
N LYS A 2 -16.58 -8.41 -10.40
CA LYS A 2 -15.11 -8.29 -10.17
C LYS A 2 -14.32 -9.54 -10.61
N TRP A 3 -14.57 -10.05 -11.82
CA TRP A 3 -14.03 -11.37 -12.22
C TRP A 3 -12.51 -11.38 -12.38
N LYS A 4 -11.88 -10.21 -12.57
CA LYS A 4 -10.42 -10.06 -12.61
C LYS A 4 -9.75 -10.27 -11.24
N GLU A 5 -10.46 -10.01 -10.14
CA GLU A 5 -9.93 -10.16 -8.77
C GLU A 5 -9.80 -11.63 -8.35
N LEU A 6 -10.47 -12.56 -9.05
CA LEU A 6 -10.35 -14.01 -8.82
C LEU A 6 -9.05 -14.60 -9.39
N LEU A 7 -8.31 -13.83 -10.19
CA LEU A 7 -7.09 -14.27 -10.90
C LEU A 7 -5.83 -13.54 -10.41
N THR A 8 -5.96 -12.61 -9.47
CA THR A 8 -4.82 -11.90 -8.89
C THR A 8 -4.32 -12.65 -7.66
N PRO A 9 -3.00 -12.80 -7.47
CA PRO A 9 -2.42 -13.47 -6.30
C PRO A 9 -2.54 -12.64 -5.02
N VAL A 10 -3.17 -11.46 -5.08
CA VAL A 10 -3.31 -10.50 -4.00
C VAL A 10 -4.77 -10.14 -3.80
N GLU A 11 -5.16 -9.92 -2.55
CA GLU A 11 -6.46 -9.40 -2.17
C GLU A 11 -6.53 -7.90 -2.47
N SER A 12 -7.62 -7.47 -3.08
CA SER A 12 -7.90 -6.06 -3.34
C SER A 12 -8.87 -5.52 -2.30
N MET A 13 -8.63 -4.31 -1.84
CA MET A 13 -9.51 -3.60 -0.90
C MET A 13 -10.05 -2.33 -1.57
N ASP A 14 -11.30 -1.98 -1.28
CA ASP A 14 -11.82 -0.65 -1.58
C ASP A 14 -11.39 0.40 -0.51
N PRO A 15 -11.61 1.71 -0.75
CA PRO A 15 -11.19 2.74 0.19
C PRO A 15 -11.81 2.66 1.60
N GLU A 16 -13.04 2.15 1.71
CA GLU A 16 -13.71 1.98 3.01
C GLU A 16 -13.11 0.78 3.77
N GLU A 17 -12.86 -0.32 3.07
CA GLU A 17 -12.17 -1.49 3.62
C GLU A 17 -10.74 -1.13 4.08
N ALA A 18 -9.99 -0.37 3.27
CA ALA A 18 -8.65 0.10 3.63
C ALA A 18 -8.69 1.02 4.86
N ARG A 19 -9.63 1.98 4.90
CA ARG A 19 -9.83 2.87 6.05
C ARG A 19 -10.14 2.08 7.33
N LYS A 20 -11.01 1.09 7.23
CA LYS A 20 -11.36 0.21 8.35
C LYS A 20 -10.13 -0.54 8.85
N TYR A 21 -9.37 -1.16 7.96
CA TYR A 21 -8.15 -1.89 8.32
C TYR A 21 -7.14 -0.97 9.04
N ILE A 22 -6.90 0.23 8.51
CA ILE A 22 -5.99 1.22 9.09
C ILE A 22 -6.40 1.59 10.52
N ASN A 23 -7.70 1.73 10.77
CA ASN A 23 -8.23 2.11 12.09
C ASN A 23 -8.23 0.94 13.10
N GLU A 24 -8.36 -0.30 12.63
CA GLU A 24 -8.41 -1.50 13.48
C GLU A 24 -7.02 -2.04 13.85
N HIS A 25 -5.97 -1.66 13.11
CA HIS A 25 -4.60 -2.14 13.31
C HIS A 25 -3.68 -1.06 13.87
N LYS A 26 -2.76 -1.48 14.74
CA LYS A 26 -1.79 -0.57 15.34
C LYS A 26 -0.81 -0.05 14.29
N GLU A 27 -0.51 1.25 14.34
CA GLU A 27 0.54 1.84 13.51
C GLU A 27 1.87 1.06 13.66
N GLY A 28 2.52 0.79 12.51
CA GLY A 28 3.75 0.02 12.43
C GLY A 28 3.57 -1.50 12.42
N SER A 29 2.34 -2.04 12.60
CA SER A 29 2.06 -3.48 12.40
C SER A 29 1.85 -3.86 10.94
N TYR A 30 1.74 -2.88 10.05
CA TYR A 30 1.62 -3.01 8.59
C TYR A 30 2.40 -1.88 7.92
N THR A 31 2.66 -2.04 6.63
CA THR A 31 3.25 -1.01 5.78
C THR A 31 2.20 -0.45 4.83
N LEU A 32 1.96 0.87 4.90
CA LEU A 32 1.28 1.61 3.85
C LEU A 32 2.33 1.98 2.80
N LEU A 33 2.23 1.39 1.61
CA LEU A 33 3.16 1.61 0.52
C LEU A 33 2.49 2.49 -0.54
N ASP A 34 2.98 3.71 -0.68
CA ASP A 34 2.54 4.63 -1.73
C ASP A 34 3.44 4.42 -2.96
N VAL A 35 2.87 3.95 -4.06
CA VAL A 35 3.61 3.70 -5.31
C VAL A 35 3.40 4.79 -6.37
N ARG A 36 2.75 5.89 -6.00
CA ARG A 36 2.47 7.04 -6.86
C ARG A 36 3.71 7.88 -7.12
N GLN A 37 3.55 8.93 -7.91
CA GLN A 37 4.65 9.86 -8.19
C GLN A 37 4.95 10.77 -6.99
N PRO A 38 6.21 11.21 -6.80
CA PRO A 38 6.59 12.07 -5.67
C PRO A 38 5.75 13.34 -5.54
N ASN A 39 5.38 13.97 -6.66
CA ASN A 39 4.53 15.17 -6.65
C ASN A 39 3.11 14.89 -6.13
N GLU A 40 2.55 13.71 -6.38
CA GLU A 40 1.24 13.31 -5.87
C GLU A 40 1.30 13.04 -4.36
N TYR A 41 2.39 12.40 -3.91
CA TYR A 41 2.66 12.12 -2.50
C TYR A 41 2.83 13.40 -1.67
N GLU A 42 3.57 14.37 -2.19
CA GLU A 42 3.76 15.68 -1.55
C GLU A 42 2.47 16.52 -1.57
N ALA A 43 1.65 16.40 -2.62
CA ALA A 43 0.37 17.09 -2.68
C ALA A 43 -0.63 16.54 -1.65
N ALA A 44 -0.70 15.21 -1.50
CA ALA A 44 -1.50 14.54 -0.47
C ALA A 44 -1.10 13.07 -0.34
N ARG A 45 -1.08 12.56 0.90
CA ARG A 45 -0.79 11.15 1.20
C ARG A 45 -1.52 10.67 2.45
N ILE A 46 -1.61 9.36 2.61
CA ILE A 46 -2.05 8.77 3.88
C ILE A 46 -0.91 8.93 4.90
N PRO A 47 -1.16 9.46 6.11
CA PRO A 47 -0.14 9.57 7.15
C PRO A 47 0.51 8.21 7.46
N GLY A 48 1.83 8.19 7.64
CA GLY A 48 2.60 6.96 7.89
C GLY A 48 2.93 6.15 6.63
N ALA A 49 2.50 6.57 5.45
CA ALA A 49 2.84 5.89 4.20
C ALA A 49 4.32 6.06 3.81
N THR A 50 4.94 4.96 3.41
CA THR A 50 6.27 4.90 2.82
C THR A 50 6.16 5.08 1.31
N LEU A 51 6.86 6.07 0.76
CA LEU A 51 6.89 6.31 -0.69
C LEU A 51 7.97 5.44 -1.35
N ILE A 52 7.55 4.59 -2.29
CA ILE A 52 8.43 3.93 -3.26
C ILE A 52 7.73 3.99 -4.63
N PRO A 53 8.08 4.95 -5.50
CA PRO A 53 7.43 5.09 -6.80
C PRO A 53 7.49 3.78 -7.60
N ILE A 54 6.42 3.45 -8.34
CA ILE A 54 6.30 2.16 -9.03
C ILE A 54 7.49 1.83 -9.95
N GLY A 55 8.13 2.84 -10.54
CA GLY A 55 9.32 2.67 -11.39
C GLY A 55 10.60 2.34 -10.62
N GLU A 56 10.67 2.68 -9.34
CA GLU A 56 11.79 2.39 -8.44
C GLU A 56 11.55 1.13 -7.59
N LEU A 57 10.29 0.66 -7.52
CA LEU A 57 9.89 -0.44 -6.66
C LEU A 57 10.71 -1.72 -6.85
N PRO A 58 11.08 -2.17 -8.07
CA PRO A 58 11.91 -3.38 -8.24
C PRO A 58 13.26 -3.30 -7.54
N ASP A 59 13.88 -2.11 -7.53
CA ASP A 59 15.21 -1.89 -6.95
C ASP A 59 15.13 -1.64 -5.44
N ARG A 60 13.99 -1.14 -4.96
CA ARG A 60 13.76 -0.71 -3.57
C ARG A 60 12.88 -1.67 -2.76
N ILE A 61 12.41 -2.78 -3.34
CA ILE A 61 11.56 -3.76 -2.67
C ILE A 61 12.17 -4.31 -1.36
N GLY A 62 13.52 -4.35 -1.29
CA GLY A 62 14.25 -4.79 -0.10
C GLY A 62 14.18 -3.83 1.11
N GLU A 63 13.65 -2.62 0.93
CA GLU A 63 13.37 -1.68 2.04
C GLU A 63 12.14 -2.11 2.85
N LEU A 64 11.29 -2.98 2.29
CA LEU A 64 10.07 -3.46 2.95
C LEU A 64 10.39 -4.62 3.90
N ASP A 65 9.78 -4.58 5.09
CA ASP A 65 9.84 -5.70 6.04
C ASP A 65 8.93 -6.84 5.53
N PRO A 66 9.49 -8.01 5.14
CA PRO A 66 8.71 -9.12 4.60
C PRO A 66 7.81 -9.80 5.65
N LEU A 67 7.98 -9.49 6.94
CA LEU A 67 7.16 -10.02 8.02
C LEU A 67 5.90 -9.19 8.28
N LYS A 68 5.76 -8.03 7.65
CA LYS A 68 4.60 -7.16 7.80
C LYS A 68 3.67 -7.24 6.59
N PRO A 69 2.35 -7.21 6.80
CA PRO A 69 1.41 -6.97 5.72
C PRO A 69 1.73 -5.66 5.01
N VAL A 70 1.65 -5.65 3.67
CA VAL A 70 1.84 -4.47 2.84
C VAL A 70 0.52 -4.12 2.17
N ILE A 71 0.08 -2.88 2.32
CA ILE A 71 -1.07 -2.31 1.61
C ILE A 71 -0.50 -1.31 0.61
N ALA A 72 -0.51 -1.67 -0.66
CA ALA A 72 -0.05 -0.81 -1.74
C ALA A 72 -1.19 0.02 -2.31
N TYR A 73 -0.95 1.30 -2.58
CA TYR A 73 -1.93 2.22 -3.18
C TYR A 73 -1.28 3.25 -4.10
#